data_AF-A0A832Z3B5-F1
#
_entry.id   AF-A0A832Z3B5-F1
#
_cell.length_a   1.000
_cell.length_b   1.000
_cell.length_c   1.000
_cell.angle_alpha   90.00
_cell.angle_beta   90.00
_cell.angle_gamma   90.00
#
_symmetry.space_group_name_H-M   'P 1'
#
loop_
_entity.id
_entity.type
_entity.pdbx_description
1 polymer ?
#
loop_
_entity_poly.entity_id
_entity_poly.type
_entity_poly.pdbx_seq_one_letter_code
_entity_poly.pdbx_strand_id
1 'polypeptide(L)'
;MEFPRLIDVNASSKLIRTKKKLLIVGRCLVTEHPEVVERFRDYAIVTACPEAEHVNMLGFKLFGIVIRNQLDEIAVLTTDGSMHCIQLHYMVEEIARRIDFRRRHFVYENAEVIEIPPEVVKISRYMSRVAKLYSTVKSGVHR
;
A
#
# COMPACT_ATOMS: atom_id res chain seq x y z
N MET A 1 -9.16 -17.61 -1.04
CA MET A 1 -7.80 -17.95 -1.53
C MET A 1 -6.81 -17.51 -0.47
N GLU A 2 -5.76 -18.29 -0.22
CA GLU A 2 -4.72 -17.89 0.73
C GLU A 2 -3.59 -17.20 -0.03
N PHE A 3 -3.32 -15.93 0.32
CA PHE A 3 -2.24 -15.15 -0.28
C PHE A 3 -1.02 -15.15 0.64
N PRO A 4 0.20 -15.34 0.12
CA PRO A 4 1.38 -15.49 0.96
C PRO A 4 1.74 -14.17 1.65
N ARG A 5 2.32 -14.26 2.86
CA ARG A 5 2.82 -13.09 3.58
C ARG A 5 4.06 -12.54 2.88
N LEU A 6 4.16 -11.22 2.75
CA LEU A 6 5.30 -10.53 2.13
C LEU A 6 6.63 -11.00 2.72
N ILE A 7 6.70 -11.19 4.04
CA ILE A 7 7.92 -11.60 4.74
C ILE A 7 8.40 -13.01 4.37
N ASP A 8 7.49 -13.91 4.02
CA ASP A 8 7.80 -15.32 3.71
C ASP A 8 8.14 -15.56 2.23
N VAL A 9 7.72 -14.66 1.33
CA VAL A 9 7.91 -14.86 -0.11
C VAL A 9 9.38 -14.74 -0.49
N ASN A 10 9.95 -15.71 -1.21
CA ASN A 10 11.30 -15.54 -1.75
C ASN A 10 11.37 -14.27 -2.61
N ALA A 11 12.43 -13.47 -2.45
CA ALA A 11 12.49 -12.19 -3.13
C ALA A 11 12.51 -12.29 -4.67
N SER A 12 12.92 -13.42 -5.22
CA SER A 12 12.87 -13.74 -6.66
C SER A 12 11.81 -14.79 -6.98
N SER A 13 10.74 -14.87 -6.16
CA SER A 13 9.64 -15.82 -6.33
C SER A 13 9.05 -15.75 -7.74
N LYS A 14 8.71 -16.92 -8.30
CA LYS A 14 8.01 -17.04 -9.59
C LYS A 14 6.73 -16.21 -9.61
N LEU A 15 5.99 -16.14 -8.49
CA LEU A 15 4.77 -15.34 -8.33
C LEU A 15 4.98 -13.88 -8.76
N ILE A 16 6.07 -13.28 -8.31
CA ILE A 16 6.38 -11.86 -8.53
C ILE A 16 6.92 -11.67 -9.95
N ARG A 17 7.81 -12.57 -10.39
CA ARG A 17 8.46 -12.49 -11.71
C ARG A 17 7.50 -12.62 -12.89
N THR A 18 6.39 -13.35 -12.76
CA THR A 18 5.47 -13.58 -13.89
C THR A 18 4.47 -12.45 -14.11
N LYS A 19 4.13 -11.67 -13.07
CA LYS A 19 3.07 -10.66 -13.16
C LYS A 19 3.59 -9.24 -13.40
N LYS A 20 4.85 -8.92 -13.04
CA LYS A 20 5.47 -7.57 -13.06
C LYS A 20 4.73 -6.47 -12.28
N LYS A 21 3.49 -6.69 -11.88
CA LYS A 21 2.71 -5.86 -10.95
C LYS A 21 2.61 -6.57 -9.60
N LEU A 22 2.92 -5.87 -8.52
CA LEU A 22 2.85 -6.38 -7.15
C LEU A 22 1.76 -5.62 -6.38
N LEU A 23 0.85 -6.34 -5.73
CA LEU A 23 -0.11 -5.77 -4.80
C LEU A 23 0.23 -6.21 -3.38
N ILE A 24 0.39 -5.22 -2.50
CA ILE A 24 0.56 -5.42 -1.06
C ILE A 24 -0.78 -5.14 -0.40
N VAL A 25 -1.36 -6.15 0.23
CA VAL A 25 -2.69 -6.06 0.85
C VAL A 25 -2.57 -6.12 2.37
N GLY A 26 -3.28 -5.24 3.07
CA GLY A 26 -3.47 -5.35 4.51
C GLY A 26 -4.14 -6.70 4.84
N ARG A 27 -3.49 -7.53 5.67
CA ARG A 27 -3.90 -8.93 5.88
C ARG A 27 -5.37 -9.11 6.25
N CYS A 28 -5.94 -8.19 7.04
CA CYS A 28 -7.35 -8.21 7.44
C CYS A 28 -8.32 -8.20 6.25
N LEU A 29 -8.02 -7.48 5.16
CA LEU A 29 -8.91 -7.40 4.00
C LEU A 29 -9.11 -8.74 3.29
N VAL A 30 -8.14 -9.65 3.38
CA VAL A 30 -8.28 -11.00 2.79
C VAL A 30 -9.35 -11.81 3.53
N THR A 31 -9.50 -11.56 4.83
CA THR A 31 -10.48 -12.26 5.68
C THR A 31 -11.83 -11.57 5.65
N GLU A 32 -11.86 -10.25 5.86
CA GLU A 32 -13.10 -9.49 6.03
C GLU A 32 -13.78 -9.15 4.69
N HIS A 33 -12.99 -8.90 3.65
CA HIS A 33 -13.47 -8.41 2.35
C HIS A 33 -12.75 -9.08 1.16
N PRO A 34 -12.76 -10.42 1.07
CA PRO A 34 -12.04 -11.15 0.03
C PRO A 34 -12.43 -10.68 -1.39
N GLU A 35 -13.70 -10.36 -1.62
CA GLU A 35 -14.24 -9.87 -2.89
C GLU A 35 -13.55 -8.60 -3.40
N VAL A 36 -13.01 -7.79 -2.51
CA VAL A 36 -12.25 -6.58 -2.86
C VAL A 36 -10.89 -6.97 -3.42
N VAL A 37 -10.22 -7.92 -2.77
CA VAL A 37 -8.90 -8.42 -3.18
C VAL A 37 -8.98 -9.13 -4.54
N GLU A 38 -10.10 -9.82 -4.80
CA GLU A 38 -10.33 -10.50 -6.08
C GLU A 38 -10.38 -9.57 -7.30
N ARG A 39 -10.63 -8.26 -7.11
CA ARG A 39 -10.61 -7.27 -8.20
C ARG A 39 -9.19 -7.02 -8.74
N PHE A 40 -8.16 -7.48 -8.04
CA PHE A 40 -6.75 -7.26 -8.37
C PHE A 40 -6.02 -8.55 -8.80
N ARG A 41 -6.73 -9.55 -9.34
CA ARG A 41 -6.15 -10.84 -9.79
C ARG A 41 -5.05 -10.71 -10.86
N ASP A 42 -4.94 -9.58 -11.54
CA ASP A 42 -3.86 -9.30 -12.47
C ASP A 42 -2.52 -8.97 -11.78
N TYR A 43 -2.51 -8.75 -10.46
CA TYR A 43 -1.30 -8.53 -9.66
C TYR A 43 -0.76 -9.86 -9.09
N ALA A 44 0.53 -9.87 -8.78
CA ALA A 44 1.09 -10.75 -7.76
C ALA A 44 0.63 -10.23 -6.39
N ILE A 45 -0.16 -11.00 -5.65
CA ILE A 45 -0.75 -10.55 -4.38
C ILE A 45 0.06 -11.11 -3.22
N VAL A 46 0.47 -10.24 -2.30
CA VAL A 46 1.11 -10.58 -1.02
C VAL A 46 0.41 -9.84 0.11
N THR A 47 0.36 -10.45 1.29
CA THR A 47 -0.26 -9.85 2.48
C THR A 47 0.77 -9.29 3.44
N ALA A 48 0.44 -8.22 4.15
CA ALA A 48 1.28 -7.62 5.17
C ALA A 48 0.43 -7.12 6.34
N CYS A 49 0.95 -7.22 7.56
CA CYS A 49 0.29 -6.68 8.74
C CYS A 49 1.32 -5.94 9.61
N PRO A 50 1.31 -4.59 9.62
CA PRO A 50 2.24 -3.83 10.44
C PRO A 50 2.10 -4.03 11.96
N GLU A 51 0.99 -4.63 12.42
CA GLU A 51 0.83 -5.07 13.83
C GLU A 51 1.66 -6.31 14.15
N ALA A 52 1.80 -7.23 13.19
CA ALA A 52 2.53 -8.48 13.36
C ALA A 52 4.01 -8.34 12.97
N GLU A 53 4.29 -7.53 11.95
CA GLU A 53 5.64 -7.31 11.44
C GLU A 53 5.96 -5.82 11.36
N HIS A 54 7.02 -5.38 12.04
CA HIS A 54 7.42 -3.97 12.00
C HIS A 54 7.64 -3.49 10.55
N VAL A 55 7.15 -2.28 10.22
CA VAL A 55 7.17 -1.74 8.85
C VAL A 55 8.57 -1.74 8.20
N ASN A 56 9.63 -1.50 8.97
CA ASN A 56 11.01 -1.59 8.46
C ASN A 56 11.40 -3.01 7.99
N MET A 57 10.91 -4.06 8.63
CA MET A 57 11.15 -5.45 8.19
C MET A 57 10.45 -5.72 6.86
N LEU A 58 9.19 -5.29 6.77
CA LEU A 58 8.39 -5.35 5.54
C LEU A 58 9.05 -4.53 4.42
N GLY A 59 9.54 -3.33 4.75
CA GLY A 59 10.20 -2.43 3.82
C GLY A 59 11.53 -2.97 3.31
N PHE A 60 12.36 -3.54 4.18
CA PHE A 60 13.60 -4.19 3.77
C PHE A 60 13.34 -5.40 2.88
N LYS A 61 12.31 -6.19 3.21
CA LYS A 61 11.88 -7.32 2.38
C LYS A 61 11.43 -6.86 0.99
N LEU A 62 10.56 -5.86 0.95
CA LEU A 62 10.06 -5.28 -0.29
C LEU A 62 11.19 -4.66 -1.11
N PHE A 63 12.08 -3.89 -0.51
CA PHE A 63 13.26 -3.34 -1.18
C PHE A 63 14.07 -4.44 -1.85
N GLY A 64 14.33 -5.54 -1.14
CA GLY A 64 14.99 -6.72 -1.68
C GLY A 64 14.25 -7.35 -2.87
N ILE A 65 12.91 -7.36 -2.85
CA ILE A 65 12.10 -7.79 -4.00
C ILE A 65 12.31 -6.82 -5.17
N VAL A 66 12.14 -5.52 -4.95
CA VAL A 66 12.19 -4.51 -6.02
C VAL A 66 13.54 -4.45 -6.71
N ILE A 67 14.67 -4.54 -5.99
CA ILE A 67 16.00 -4.49 -6.62
C ILE A 67 16.33 -5.73 -7.48
N ARG A 68 15.65 -6.87 -7.24
CA ARG A 68 15.88 -8.14 -7.93
C ARG A 68 14.90 -8.40 -9.07
N ASN A 69 13.80 -7.65 -9.12
CA ASN A 69 12.74 -7.85 -10.10
C ASN A 69 12.40 -6.50 -10.73
N GLN A 70 12.39 -6.45 -12.06
CA GLN A 70 11.90 -5.27 -12.78
C GLN A 70 10.37 -5.24 -12.70
N LEU A 71 9.85 -4.61 -11.64
CA LEU A 71 8.42 -4.40 -11.43
C LEU A 71 7.97 -3.12 -12.14
N ASP A 72 6.92 -3.23 -12.94
CA ASP A 72 6.34 -2.08 -13.63
C ASP A 72 5.45 -1.27 -12.68
N GLU A 73 4.79 -1.96 -11.75
CA GLU A 73 3.84 -1.35 -10.82
C GLU A 73 3.84 -2.01 -9.44
N ILE A 74 3.74 -1.19 -8.39
CA ILE A 74 3.51 -1.63 -7.01
C ILE A 74 2.29 -0.90 -6.47
N ALA A 75 1.26 -1.66 -6.11
CA ALA A 75 0.04 -1.17 -5.53
C ALA A 75 -0.05 -1.53 -4.04
N VAL A 76 -0.72 -0.68 -3.26
CA VAL A 76 -1.05 -0.94 -1.85
C VAL A 76 -2.56 -0.86 -1.67
N LEU A 77 -3.16 -1.83 -1.01
CA LEU A 77 -4.58 -1.85 -0.66
C LEU A 77 -4.75 -2.10 0.84
N THR A 78 -5.41 -1.18 1.54
CA THR A 78 -5.65 -1.29 2.99
C THR A 78 -7.05 -0.85 3.38
N THR A 79 -7.51 -1.20 4.58
CA THR A 79 -8.67 -0.53 5.20
C THR A 79 -8.32 0.94 5.47
N ASP A 80 -9.25 1.86 5.22
CA ASP A 80 -9.07 3.27 5.58
C ASP A 80 -9.14 3.47 7.11
N GLY A 81 -8.49 4.51 7.62
CA GLY A 81 -8.48 4.86 9.05
C GLY A 81 -7.59 3.98 9.94
N SER A 82 -7.00 2.89 9.43
CA SER A 82 -6.09 2.03 10.21
C SER A 82 -4.71 2.70 10.43
N MET A 83 -4.37 2.96 11.70
CA MET A 83 -3.05 3.51 12.08
C MET A 83 -1.87 2.59 11.72
N HIS A 84 -2.13 1.29 11.61
CA HIS A 84 -1.12 0.30 11.25
C HIS A 84 -0.98 0.21 9.73
N CYS A 85 -2.08 0.03 9.01
CA CYS A 85 -2.02 -0.24 7.57
C CYS A 85 -1.57 0.96 6.74
N ILE A 86 -1.83 2.19 7.19
CA ILE A 86 -1.33 3.41 6.52
C ILE A 86 0.20 3.41 6.36
N GLN A 87 0.92 2.72 7.25
CA GLN A 87 2.37 2.57 7.18
C GLN A 87 2.84 1.83 5.92
N LEU A 88 2.01 0.95 5.35
CA LEU A 88 2.33 0.24 4.09
C LEU A 88 2.41 1.22 2.91
N HIS A 89 1.53 2.23 2.88
CA HIS A 89 1.57 3.28 1.87
C HIS A 89 2.86 4.10 2.01
N TYR A 90 3.23 4.47 3.23
CA TYR A 90 4.46 5.21 3.51
C TYR A 90 5.72 4.43 3.16
N MET A 91 5.71 3.12 3.42
CA MET A 91 6.79 2.21 3.08
C MET A 91 7.04 2.17 1.56
N VAL A 92 5.98 2.05 0.75
CA VAL A 92 6.10 2.08 -0.71
C VAL A 92 6.63 3.43 -1.20
N GLU A 93 6.12 4.53 -0.65
CA GLU A 93 6.62 5.88 -0.97
C GLU A 93 8.11 6.06 -0.63
N GLU A 94 8.59 5.49 0.48
CA GLU A 94 10.00 5.59 0.87
C GLU A 94 10.93 4.83 -0.07
N ILE A 95 10.49 3.68 -0.60
CA ILE A 95 11.23 2.90 -1.60
C ILE A 95 11.18 3.60 -2.97
N ALA A 96 10.03 4.17 -3.35
CA ALA A 96 9.85 4.90 -4.60
C ALA A 96 10.75 6.14 -4.75
N ARG A 97 11.34 6.63 -3.65
CA ARG A 97 12.36 7.71 -3.70
C ARG A 97 13.69 7.27 -4.28
N ARG A 98 13.97 5.97 -4.30
CA ARG A 98 15.27 5.39 -4.68
C ARG A 98 15.18 4.51 -5.92
N ILE A 99 14.01 3.96 -6.20
CA ILE A 99 13.78 3.06 -7.32
C ILE A 99 12.52 3.51 -8.04
N ASP A 100 12.59 3.62 -9.36
CA ASP A 100 11.47 4.02 -10.19
C ASP A 100 10.56 2.83 -10.48
N PHE A 101 9.26 3.02 -10.22
CA PHE A 101 8.16 2.12 -10.57
C PHE A 101 6.85 2.91 -10.44
N ARG A 102 5.81 2.48 -11.16
CA ARG A 102 4.49 3.08 -10.98
C ARG A 102 3.93 2.68 -9.62
N ARG A 103 3.56 3.65 -8.79
CA ARG A 103 2.95 3.39 -7.48
C ARG A 103 1.48 3.76 -7.48
N ARG A 104 0.64 2.88 -6.94
CA ARG A 104 -0.80 3.12 -6.75
C ARG A 104 -1.18 2.83 -5.31
N HIS A 105 -2.10 3.61 -4.78
CA HIS A 105 -2.53 3.51 -3.39
C HIS A 105 -4.03 3.43 -3.35
N PHE A 106 -4.55 2.43 -2.65
CA PHE A 106 -5.98 2.19 -2.51
C PHE A 106 -6.32 2.03 -1.05
N VAL A 107 -7.43 2.65 -0.65
CA VAL A 107 -8.06 2.40 0.64
C VAL A 107 -9.45 1.82 0.42
N TYR A 108 -9.86 0.94 1.32
CA TYR A 108 -11.20 0.39 1.37
C TYR A 108 -11.97 1.06 2.50
N GLU A 109 -13.05 1.74 2.16
CA GLU A 109 -13.95 2.42 3.08
C GLU A 109 -15.38 2.30 2.55
N ASN A 110 -16.36 2.06 3.44
CA ASN A 110 -17.79 2.05 3.09
C ASN A 110 -18.15 1.20 1.85
N ALA A 111 -17.60 -0.01 1.75
CA ALA A 111 -17.79 -0.93 0.62
C ALA A 111 -17.19 -0.49 -0.73
N GLU A 112 -16.38 0.56 -0.73
CA GLU A 112 -15.74 1.11 -1.93
C GLU A 112 -14.22 1.05 -1.86
N VAL A 113 -13.60 0.88 -3.03
CA VAL A 113 -12.14 0.98 -3.19
C VAL A 113 -11.84 2.35 -3.77
N ILE A 114 -11.15 3.18 -2.99
CA ILE A 114 -10.84 4.56 -3.34
C ILE A 114 -9.36 4.63 -3.68
N GLU A 115 -9.03 5.11 -4.88
CA GLU A 115 -7.65 5.37 -5.27
C GLU A 115 -7.18 6.71 -4.68
N ILE A 116 -6.07 6.67 -3.96
CA ILE A 116 -5.46 7.81 -3.29
C ILE A 116 -4.25 8.28 -4.10
N PRO A 117 -4.18 9.57 -4.50
CA PRO A 117 -2.99 10.09 -5.18
C PRO A 117 -1.73 9.99 -4.29
N PRO A 118 -0.55 9.70 -4.86
CA PRO A 118 0.72 9.66 -4.12
C PRO A 118 1.01 10.93 -3.29
N GLU A 119 0.58 12.09 -3.79
CA GLU A 119 0.73 13.39 -3.13
C GLU A 119 -0.06 13.45 -1.83
N VAL A 120 -1.25 12.84 -1.80
CA VAL A 120 -2.10 12.75 -0.60
C VAL A 120 -1.45 11.86 0.44
N VAL A 121 -0.90 10.70 0.04
CA VAL A 121 -0.11 9.82 0.94
C VAL A 121 1.10 10.54 1.52
N LYS A 122 1.80 11.37 0.72
CA LYS A 122 2.90 12.19 1.23
C LYS A 122 2.41 13.22 2.23
N ILE A 123 1.31 13.92 1.94
CA ILE A 123 0.73 14.95 2.82
C ILE A 123 0.29 14.36 4.15
N SER A 124 -0.33 13.17 4.17
CA SER A 124 -0.83 12.55 5.40
C SER A 124 0.27 12.25 6.43
N ARG A 125 1.54 12.19 6.01
CA ARG A 125 2.71 12.09 6.92
C ARG A 125 3.00 13.37 7.70
N TYR A 126 2.51 14.52 7.24
CA TYR A 126 2.85 15.84 7.80
C TYR A 126 1.61 16.48 8.43
N MET A 127 1.41 16.28 9.73
CA MET A 127 0.29 16.86 10.48
C MET A 127 0.18 18.39 10.32
N SER A 128 1.31 19.09 10.19
CA SER A 128 1.32 20.54 9.93
C SER A 128 0.75 20.91 8.56
N ARG A 129 0.89 20.06 7.54
CA ARG A 129 0.26 20.26 6.22
C ARG A 129 -1.21 19.91 6.26
N VAL A 130 -1.57 18.82 6.93
CA VAL A 130 -2.96 18.42 7.15
C VAL A 130 -3.74 19.52 7.89
N ALA A 131 -3.16 20.11 8.95
CA ALA A 131 -3.77 21.21 9.69
C ALA A 131 -4.01 22.47 8.83
N LYS A 132 -3.09 22.78 7.91
CA LYS A 132 -3.26 23.87 6.94
C LYS A 132 -4.41 23.59 5.98
N LEU A 133 -4.48 22.37 5.42
CA LEU A 133 -5.58 21.96 4.55
C LEU A 133 -6.93 22.02 5.27
N TYR A 134 -6.99 21.50 6.50
CA TYR A 134 -8.19 21.57 7.33
C TYR A 134 -8.65 23.02 7.56
N SER A 135 -7.72 23.92 7.89
CA SER A 135 -8.03 25.34 8.07
C SER A 135 -8.58 26.00 6.79
N THR A 136 -8.02 25.68 5.63
CA THR A 136 -8.48 26.18 4.32
C THR A 136 -9.88 25.68 3.97
N VAL A 137 -10.17 24.39 4.22
CA VAL A 137 -11.51 23.85 4.00
C VAL A 137 -12.51 24.52 4.94
N LYS A 138 -12.17 24.65 6.23
CA LYS A 138 -13.04 25.29 7.23
C LYS A 138 -13.34 26.75 6.88
N SER A 139 -12.37 27.52 6.39
CA SER A 139 -12.58 28.92 6.00
C SER A 139 -13.37 29.09 4.70
N GLY A 140 -13.32 28.09 3.80
CA GLY A 140 -14.13 28.04 2.58
C GLY A 140 -15.58 27.61 2.80
N VAL A 141 -15.89 26.86 3.86
CA VAL A 141 -17.26 26.40 4.22
C VAL A 141 -18.10 27.50 4.90
N HIS A 142 -17.52 28.67 5.19
CA HIS A 142 -18.23 29.83 5.76
C HIS A 142 -18.34 31.01 4.78
N ARG A 143 -18.14 30.78 3.49
CA ARG A 143 -18.53 31.69 2.40
C ARG A 143 -19.60 31.03 1.56
#